data_AF-C0BRM2-F1
#
_entry.id   AF-C0BRM2-F1
#
_cell.length_a   1.000
_cell.length_b   1.000
_cell.length_c   1.000
_cell.angle_alpha   90.00
_cell.angle_beta   90.00
_cell.angle_gamma   90.00
#
_symmetry.space_group_name_H-M   'P 1'
#
loop_
_entity.id
_entity.type
_entity.pdbx_description
1 polymer ?
#
loop_
_entity_poly.entity_id
_entity_poly.type
_entity_poly.pdbx_seq_one_letter_code
_entity_poly.pdbx_strand_id
1 'polypeptide(L)'
;MAGIPGILCQPAFQALPPGRITQVLHHLGSGHRRGEVQLHRALPFFGTEHTKIFSLSLQENVRSPLPLSQTPETSRNTGKKTYKDRIEESMKTLYLLGNGFDLACGLPSRYSDYFNNRFSVFPGFEKDKPTAVTALEEKLQTNDCHKIPSAWFFIFAYYHDQNNGKCASTWKDVESIIETFTINENDYINLSIGMCADMFAYPRTPTGQEEHVAHLIWLYERLRTNDQFQNTDVDVYNLFLKELKNFESDFQEYLATAVNENIPYRERADQLFKEITEAQTPIQEESFAIGSVENYASFSSGRDDHYVLSFNFTRPLTNSPTFANIHGSLQDKNAFFGIGGTSQYTEDDDLPNAVRFTKAERSLSLGVTGTNTDLDSVFRALQSPEENLRVIKFFGLSLGEADYPYLKQFFDKSHITDTDSGVNSFLGFYYTKGQARDELVHSINSLLQRYSSDTGHKPIGGLMRELQNTGRLAIEELQVACD
;
A
#
# COMPACT_ATOMS: atom_id res chain seq x y z
N MET A 1 34.14 -30.18 31.38
CA MET A 1 35.23 -29.58 32.19
C MET A 1 36.07 -28.75 31.23
N ALA A 2 35.81 -27.44 31.18
CA ALA A 2 36.64 -26.38 31.78
C ALA A 2 37.96 -26.15 30.98
N GLY A 3 38.26 -24.98 30.42
CA GLY A 3 37.68 -23.66 30.66
C GLY A 3 38.10 -22.57 29.67
N ILE A 4 37.50 -21.41 29.91
CA ILE A 4 37.60 -20.09 29.27
C ILE A 4 38.96 -19.43 29.62
N PRO A 5 39.53 -18.59 28.75
CA PRO A 5 39.50 -17.11 28.94
C PRO A 5 39.35 -16.37 27.58
N GLY A 6 38.93 -15.12 27.44
CA GLY A 6 38.66 -14.00 28.33
C GLY A 6 38.49 -12.75 27.44
N ILE A 7 37.52 -11.91 27.76
CA ILE A 7 37.17 -10.64 27.09
C ILE A 7 38.22 -9.57 27.43
N LEU A 8 38.60 -8.71 26.48
CA LEU A 8 39.21 -7.40 26.76
C LEU A 8 38.82 -6.37 25.68
N CYS A 9 38.25 -5.27 26.14
CA CYS A 9 37.81 -4.10 25.38
C CYS A 9 38.93 -3.05 25.23
N GLN A 10 38.94 -2.37 24.06
CA GLN A 10 39.34 -0.95 23.79
C GLN A 10 40.84 -0.55 23.96
N PRO A 11 41.36 0.55 23.34
CA PRO A 11 40.70 1.85 23.08
C PRO A 11 41.06 2.66 21.81
N ALA A 12 40.45 3.84 21.79
CA ALA A 12 40.34 4.97 20.86
C ALA A 12 41.62 5.68 20.33
N PHE A 13 41.39 6.42 19.24
CA PHE A 13 41.97 7.72 18.83
C PHE A 13 43.47 7.99 19.12
N GLN A 14 44.26 8.14 18.07
CA GLN A 14 45.51 8.90 18.11
C GLN A 14 45.52 10.02 17.06
N ALA A 15 45.79 11.22 17.57
CA ALA A 15 46.01 12.45 16.84
C ALA A 15 47.46 12.58 16.34
N LEU A 16 47.59 13.42 15.30
CA LEU A 16 48.74 14.10 14.67
C LEU A 16 50.09 14.17 15.41
N PRO A 17 51.20 14.37 14.66
CA PRO A 17 52.00 15.61 14.82
C PRO A 17 52.68 16.08 13.48
N PRO A 18 53.60 17.08 13.43
CA PRO A 18 53.25 18.48 13.12
C PRO A 18 54.14 19.20 12.07
N GLY A 19 53.63 20.32 11.54
CA GLY A 19 54.41 21.55 11.30
C GLY A 19 54.99 21.83 9.90
N ARG A 20 54.52 22.91 9.26
CA ARG A 20 55.22 24.21 9.25
C ARG A 20 54.38 25.31 8.58
N ILE A 21 54.42 26.46 9.23
CA ILE A 21 53.80 27.75 8.92
C ILE A 21 54.69 28.52 7.93
N THR A 22 54.10 29.16 6.91
CA THR A 22 54.39 30.58 6.61
C THR A 22 53.26 31.24 5.81
N GLN A 23 53.00 32.48 6.20
CA GLN A 23 51.92 33.42 5.86
C GLN A 23 51.89 33.87 4.39
N VAL A 24 50.77 34.43 3.92
CA VAL A 24 50.54 35.89 3.75
C VAL A 24 49.11 36.17 3.26
N LEU A 25 48.51 37.21 3.84
CA LEU A 25 47.16 37.77 3.64
C LEU A 25 46.90 38.25 2.19
N HIS A 26 45.61 38.31 1.79
CA HIS A 26 45.00 39.55 1.29
C HIS A 26 43.47 39.56 1.52
N HIS A 27 42.99 40.74 1.91
CA HIS A 27 41.65 41.15 2.30
C HIS A 27 40.60 41.16 1.17
N LEU A 28 39.32 40.98 1.54
CA LEU A 28 38.11 41.77 1.18
C LEU A 28 36.89 41.03 1.81
N GLY A 29 36.02 41.57 2.66
CA GLY A 29 35.78 42.94 3.08
C GLY A 29 34.46 43.50 2.52
N SER A 30 33.30 42.97 2.92
CA SER A 30 32.04 43.75 2.97
C SER A 30 30.93 43.01 3.73
N GLY A 31 30.56 43.55 4.88
CA GLY A 31 29.25 43.32 5.51
C GLY A 31 28.49 44.65 5.59
N HIS A 32 27.16 44.60 5.72
CA HIS A 32 26.24 45.58 6.36
C HIS A 32 24.85 44.90 6.41
N ARG A 33 24.34 44.49 7.59
CA ARG A 33 23.50 45.21 8.59
C ARG A 33 21.98 45.29 8.29
N ARG A 34 21.22 44.54 9.10
CA ARG A 34 19.91 44.78 9.77
C ARG A 34 18.91 45.81 9.21
N GLY A 35 17.62 45.41 9.18
CA GLY A 35 16.46 46.29 9.35
C GLY A 35 15.11 45.55 9.36
N GLU A 36 14.49 45.40 10.54
CA GLU A 36 13.06 45.12 10.73
C GLU A 36 12.26 46.44 10.65
N VAL A 37 11.08 46.47 9.99
CA VAL A 37 9.88 47.29 10.36
C VAL A 37 8.61 46.68 9.71
N GLN A 38 7.51 46.63 10.46
CA GLN A 38 6.15 46.17 10.09
C GLN A 38 5.23 47.26 9.47
N LEU A 39 4.29 46.79 8.63
CA LEU A 39 2.86 47.15 8.43
C LEU A 39 2.39 48.58 8.05
N HIS A 40 1.79 48.70 6.84
CA HIS A 40 0.35 48.93 6.55
C HIS A 40 0.14 49.67 5.21
N ARG A 41 -0.71 49.12 4.31
CA ARG A 41 -1.93 49.73 3.71
C ARG A 41 -2.29 49.10 2.35
N ALA A 42 -3.60 49.05 2.11
CA ALA A 42 -4.38 48.13 1.25
C ALA A 42 -4.65 48.56 -0.21
N LEU A 43 -4.79 47.52 -1.08
CA LEU A 43 -5.77 47.22 -2.18
C LEU A 43 -5.90 48.17 -3.42
N PRO A 44 -6.44 47.73 -4.61
CA PRO A 44 -7.17 46.47 -4.95
C PRO A 44 -6.96 45.79 -6.35
N PHE A 45 -7.54 44.57 -6.52
CA PHE A 45 -8.15 43.90 -7.72
C PHE A 45 -7.30 43.62 -9.00
N PHE A 46 -7.40 42.52 -9.78
CA PHE A 46 -8.29 41.35 -9.98
C PHE A 46 -7.47 40.25 -10.75
N GLY A 47 -7.77 38.95 -10.57
CA GLY A 47 -7.35 37.92 -11.55
C GLY A 47 -7.21 36.47 -11.05
N THR A 48 -8.34 35.78 -10.81
CA THR A 48 -8.61 34.33 -10.98
C THR A 48 -7.58 33.31 -10.44
N GLU A 49 -7.83 32.72 -9.25
CA GLU A 49 -8.57 31.45 -9.03
C GLU A 49 -7.80 30.18 -9.45
N HIS A 50 -7.23 29.48 -8.46
CA HIS A 50 -7.45 28.04 -8.17
C HIS A 50 -6.63 27.62 -6.93
N THR A 51 -7.24 27.73 -5.76
CA THR A 51 -6.76 27.11 -4.52
C THR A 51 -7.62 25.86 -4.30
N LYS A 52 -7.08 24.66 -4.51
CA LYS A 52 -7.75 23.42 -4.09
C LYS A 52 -7.26 23.05 -2.70
N ILE A 53 -8.16 23.20 -1.74
CA ILE A 53 -8.02 22.79 -0.35
C ILE A 53 -8.29 21.27 -0.29
N PHE A 54 -7.33 20.51 0.21
CA PHE A 54 -7.54 19.16 0.73
C PHE A 54 -8.19 19.23 2.12
N SER A 55 -8.85 18.13 2.50
CA SER A 55 -9.49 17.78 3.79
C SER A 55 -10.96 18.17 3.95
N LEU A 56 -11.80 17.15 4.05
CA LEU A 56 -13.07 17.18 4.78
C LEU A 56 -13.27 15.83 5.50
N SER A 57 -12.48 15.63 6.55
CA SER A 57 -12.96 14.99 7.77
C SER A 57 -13.66 16.06 8.62
N LEU A 58 -14.79 15.71 9.24
CA LEU A 58 -15.64 16.52 10.11
C LEU A 58 -16.59 17.53 9.43
N GLN A 59 -17.88 17.18 9.42
CA GLN A 59 -18.91 18.14 9.78
C GLN A 59 -19.65 17.64 11.02
N GLU A 60 -19.24 18.19 12.15
CA GLU A 60 -20.07 18.31 13.34
C GLU A 60 -21.24 19.26 13.04
N ASN A 61 -22.45 18.79 13.33
CA ASN A 61 -23.67 19.59 13.23
C ASN A 61 -23.74 20.57 14.42
N VAL A 62 -23.35 21.82 14.21
CA VAL A 62 -23.73 22.92 15.11
C VAL A 62 -24.99 23.58 14.56
N ARG A 63 -26.15 23.25 15.16
CA ARG A 63 -27.41 23.95 14.96
C ARG A 63 -27.46 25.21 15.84
N SER A 64 -27.85 26.33 15.23
CA SER A 64 -28.32 27.54 15.94
C SER A 64 -29.74 27.92 15.46
N PRO A 65 -30.56 28.55 16.31
CA PRO A 65 -32.01 28.34 16.40
C PRO A 65 -32.82 29.45 15.70
N LEU A 66 -34.13 29.23 15.48
CA LEU A 66 -35.21 30.24 15.35
C LEU A 66 -36.56 29.55 15.03
N PRO A 67 -37.75 30.14 15.30
CA PRO A 67 -38.34 30.44 16.61
C PRO A 67 -39.68 29.72 16.86
N LEU A 68 -40.16 29.80 18.11
CA LEU A 68 -41.44 29.26 18.59
C LEU A 68 -42.68 29.83 17.88
N SER A 69 -43.64 28.94 17.56
CA SER A 69 -45.07 29.26 17.58
C SER A 69 -45.85 28.12 18.25
N GLN A 70 -46.87 28.49 19.01
CA GLN A 70 -47.55 27.68 20.03
C GLN A 70 -48.77 26.91 19.46
N THR A 71 -48.84 25.59 19.75
CA THR A 71 -50.01 24.75 20.13
C THR A 71 -51.28 24.67 19.24
N PRO A 72 -52.10 23.57 19.26
CA PRO A 72 -52.35 22.69 20.41
C PRO A 72 -52.36 21.17 20.20
N GLU A 73 -52.32 20.53 21.36
CA GLU A 73 -52.32 19.12 21.69
C GLU A 73 -53.35 18.28 20.92
N THR A 74 -52.90 17.15 20.38
CA THR A 74 -53.74 15.95 20.26
C THR A 74 -52.93 14.75 20.77
N SER A 75 -53.42 14.19 21.86
CA SER A 75 -52.92 12.97 22.47
C SER A 75 -53.12 11.78 21.53
N ARG A 76 -52.01 11.25 21.00
CA ARG A 76 -51.98 9.88 20.46
C ARG A 76 -50.83 9.11 21.08
N ASN A 77 -51.24 8.28 22.01
CA ASN A 77 -50.55 7.13 22.56
C ASN A 77 -49.75 6.42 21.45
N THR A 78 -48.43 6.56 21.44
CA THR A 78 -47.54 5.72 20.64
C THR A 78 -46.64 5.00 21.64
N GLY A 79 -46.80 3.67 21.70
CA GLY A 79 -46.11 2.82 22.65
C GLY A 79 -44.60 3.04 22.59
N LYS A 80 -43.96 2.99 23.77
CA LYS A 80 -42.51 2.85 23.86
C LYS A 80 -42.11 1.62 23.05
N LYS A 81 -41.50 1.83 21.88
CA LYS A 81 -40.79 0.76 21.16
C LYS A 81 -39.77 0.16 22.11
N THR A 82 -39.88 -1.14 22.33
CA THR A 82 -38.94 -1.91 23.14
C THR A 82 -37.59 -1.98 22.45
N TYR A 83 -36.52 -2.18 23.20
CA TYR A 83 -35.15 -2.33 22.68
C TYR A 83 -35.04 -3.42 21.59
N LYS A 84 -35.97 -4.40 21.60
CA LYS A 84 -36.15 -5.44 20.57
C LYS A 84 -36.56 -4.91 19.19
N ASP A 85 -37.19 -3.75 19.09
CA ASP A 85 -37.67 -3.21 17.80
C ASP A 85 -36.61 -2.37 17.06
N ARG A 86 -35.36 -2.30 17.58
CA ARG A 86 -34.28 -1.46 17.03
C ARG A 86 -33.22 -2.19 16.22
N ILE A 87 -33.19 -3.53 16.14
CA ILE A 87 -32.11 -4.23 15.42
C ILE A 87 -32.67 -5.44 14.65
N GLU A 88 -33.36 -5.17 13.54
CA GLU A 88 -33.06 -5.88 12.29
C GLU A 88 -32.10 -4.96 11.51
N GLU A 89 -30.93 -4.65 12.09
CA GLU A 89 -29.88 -3.97 11.33
C GLU A 89 -29.31 -4.99 10.34
N SER A 90 -29.40 -4.69 9.05
CA SER A 90 -28.62 -5.40 8.02
C SER A 90 -27.14 -5.31 8.40
N MET A 91 -26.49 -6.48 8.47
CA MET A 91 -25.11 -6.60 8.92
C MET A 91 -24.21 -6.66 7.71
N LYS A 92 -23.09 -5.94 7.77
CA LYS A 92 -22.06 -6.05 6.74
C LYS A 92 -20.86 -6.84 7.22
N THR A 93 -20.45 -7.76 6.37
CA THR A 93 -19.16 -8.45 6.50
C THR A 93 -18.25 -8.04 5.36
N LEU A 94 -17.08 -7.51 5.70
CA LEU A 94 -16.04 -7.16 4.76
C LEU A 94 -14.92 -8.21 4.79
N TYR A 95 -14.60 -8.75 3.64
CA TYR A 95 -13.44 -9.63 3.43
C TYR A 95 -12.33 -8.83 2.76
N LEU A 96 -11.16 -8.78 3.39
CA LEU A 96 -9.96 -8.16 2.87
C LEU A 96 -8.99 -9.27 2.45
N LEU A 97 -8.74 -9.37 1.15
CA LEU A 97 -7.85 -10.39 0.56
C LEU A 97 -6.56 -9.74 0.06
N GLY A 98 -5.41 -10.27 0.45
CA GLY A 98 -4.10 -9.84 -0.04
C GLY A 98 -3.38 -10.94 -0.82
N ASN A 99 -2.13 -10.68 -1.22
CA ASN A 99 -1.42 -11.58 -2.15
C ASN A 99 -1.23 -13.00 -1.59
N GLY A 100 -1.23 -13.15 -0.27
CA GLY A 100 -1.23 -14.46 0.38
C GLY A 100 -2.44 -15.33 0.01
N PHE A 101 -3.57 -14.75 -0.41
CA PHE A 101 -4.72 -15.49 -0.94
C PHE A 101 -4.39 -16.19 -2.26
N ASP A 102 -3.87 -15.45 -3.24
CA ASP A 102 -3.47 -16.00 -4.55
C ASP A 102 -2.38 -17.08 -4.36
N LEU A 103 -1.44 -16.85 -3.46
CA LEU A 103 -0.37 -17.79 -3.11
C LEU A 103 -0.89 -19.07 -2.44
N ALA A 104 -1.84 -18.95 -1.49
CA ALA A 104 -2.47 -20.10 -0.86
C ALA A 104 -3.27 -20.93 -1.88
N CYS A 105 -3.75 -20.28 -2.95
CA CYS A 105 -4.40 -20.94 -4.08
C CYS A 105 -3.40 -21.44 -5.14
N GLY A 106 -2.10 -21.42 -4.85
CA GLY A 106 -1.04 -21.96 -5.71
C GLY A 106 -0.69 -21.09 -6.92
N LEU A 107 -1.13 -19.83 -6.98
CA LEU A 107 -0.74 -18.90 -8.04
C LEU A 107 0.64 -18.29 -7.72
N PRO A 108 1.63 -18.33 -8.63
CA PRO A 108 2.95 -17.74 -8.42
C PRO A 108 2.91 -16.21 -8.58
N SER A 109 2.23 -15.54 -7.66
CA SER A 109 1.94 -14.10 -7.69
C SER A 109 2.92 -13.26 -6.87
N ARG A 110 4.02 -13.82 -6.35
CA ARG A 110 5.07 -13.01 -5.71
C ARG A 110 5.76 -12.15 -6.75
N TYR A 111 6.30 -11.01 -6.31
CA TYR A 111 7.18 -10.23 -7.17
C TYR A 111 8.41 -11.06 -7.58
N SER A 112 8.97 -11.85 -6.67
CA SER A 112 10.09 -12.74 -6.97
C SER A 112 9.76 -13.75 -8.07
N ASP A 113 8.53 -14.24 -8.16
CA ASP A 113 8.12 -15.20 -9.19
C ASP A 113 8.10 -14.51 -10.57
N TYR A 114 7.50 -13.32 -10.62
CA TYR A 114 7.51 -12.45 -11.79
C TYR A 114 8.93 -12.08 -12.25
N PHE A 115 9.76 -11.57 -11.33
CA PHE A 115 11.11 -11.13 -11.63
C PHE A 115 11.93 -12.28 -12.21
N ASN A 116 11.90 -13.44 -11.55
CA ASN A 116 12.64 -14.61 -12.03
C ASN A 116 12.12 -15.12 -13.38
N ASN A 117 10.80 -15.11 -13.60
CA ASN A 117 10.22 -15.46 -14.89
C ASN A 117 10.75 -14.55 -16.01
N ARG A 118 10.69 -13.23 -15.81
CA ARG A 118 11.12 -12.25 -16.81
C ARG A 118 12.63 -12.21 -17.01
N PHE A 119 13.42 -12.33 -15.96
CA PHE A 119 14.87 -12.27 -16.07
C PHE A 119 15.48 -13.57 -16.60
N SER A 120 14.80 -14.71 -16.45
CA SER A 120 15.29 -16.01 -16.97
C SER A 120 15.52 -16.04 -18.48
N VAL A 121 14.93 -15.11 -19.23
CA VAL A 121 15.13 -15.01 -20.69
C VAL A 121 16.41 -14.26 -21.08
N PHE A 122 17.04 -13.55 -20.14
CA PHE A 122 18.28 -12.82 -20.40
C PHE A 122 19.49 -13.75 -20.21
N PRO A 123 20.36 -13.90 -21.23
CA PRO A 123 21.60 -14.64 -21.09
C PRO A 123 22.43 -14.11 -19.91
N GLY A 124 23.06 -15.02 -19.16
CA GLY A 124 23.92 -14.67 -18.02
C GLY A 124 23.18 -14.38 -16.70
N PHE A 125 21.85 -14.27 -16.69
CA PHE A 125 21.09 -14.12 -15.45
C PHE A 125 21.11 -15.40 -14.62
N GLU A 126 21.48 -15.26 -13.34
CA GLU A 126 21.42 -16.30 -12.33
C GLU A 126 20.61 -15.81 -11.12
N LYS A 127 19.46 -16.46 -10.87
CA LYS A 127 18.45 -16.06 -9.87
C LYS A 127 18.99 -15.73 -8.48
N ASP A 128 20.00 -16.46 -8.00
CA ASP A 128 20.53 -16.31 -6.64
C ASP A 128 21.92 -15.65 -6.64
N LYS A 129 22.25 -14.88 -7.69
CA LYS A 129 23.53 -14.18 -7.83
C LYS A 129 23.34 -12.75 -8.33
N PRO A 130 24.24 -11.81 -7.99
CA PRO A 130 24.18 -10.43 -8.43
C PRO A 130 24.61 -10.31 -9.90
N THR A 131 23.74 -10.73 -10.81
CA THR A 131 23.99 -10.82 -12.27
C THR A 131 22.91 -10.13 -13.10
N ALA A 132 21.88 -9.56 -12.46
CA ALA A 132 20.72 -9.01 -13.15
C ALA A 132 21.08 -7.76 -13.96
N VAL A 133 21.92 -6.87 -13.42
CA VAL A 133 22.36 -5.66 -14.13
C VAL A 133 23.21 -6.03 -15.34
N THR A 134 24.16 -6.96 -15.18
CA THR A 134 25.02 -7.44 -16.26
C THR A 134 24.21 -8.09 -17.38
N ALA A 135 23.21 -8.90 -17.05
CA ALA A 135 22.33 -9.54 -18.04
C ALA A 135 21.55 -8.51 -18.89
N LEU A 136 21.09 -7.41 -18.27
CA LEU A 136 20.44 -6.32 -18.99
C LEU A 136 21.42 -5.50 -19.84
N GLU A 137 22.63 -5.27 -19.34
CA GLU A 137 23.69 -4.55 -20.08
C GLU A 137 24.09 -5.31 -21.35
N GLU A 138 24.34 -6.62 -21.25
CA GLU A 138 24.60 -7.48 -22.41
C GLU A 138 23.43 -7.41 -23.40
N LYS A 139 22.19 -7.40 -22.89
CA LYS A 139 21.01 -7.32 -23.75
C LYS A 139 20.94 -6.01 -24.52
N LEU A 140 21.26 -4.87 -23.89
CA LEU A 140 21.31 -3.56 -24.55
C LEU A 140 22.31 -3.52 -25.72
N GLN A 141 23.42 -4.26 -25.62
CA GLN A 141 24.43 -4.33 -26.67
C GLN A 141 23.95 -5.08 -27.93
N THR A 142 22.87 -5.88 -27.84
CA THR A 142 22.37 -6.72 -28.95
C THR A 142 21.43 -6.02 -29.94
N ASN A 143 21.31 -4.68 -29.92
CA ASN A 143 20.34 -3.89 -30.72
C ASN A 143 18.86 -4.31 -30.57
N ASP A 144 18.54 -5.09 -29.54
CA ASP A 144 17.21 -5.65 -29.28
C ASP A 144 16.71 -5.18 -27.90
N CYS A 145 16.86 -3.87 -27.67
CA CYS A 145 16.48 -3.21 -26.42
C CYS A 145 14.96 -3.26 -26.15
N HIS A 146 14.14 -3.45 -27.19
CA HIS A 146 12.69 -3.57 -27.09
C HIS A 146 12.21 -4.82 -26.32
N LYS A 147 13.10 -5.79 -26.07
CA LYS A 147 12.80 -6.92 -25.18
C LYS A 147 12.89 -6.59 -23.70
N ILE A 148 13.48 -5.45 -23.34
CA ILE A 148 13.44 -4.92 -21.97
C ILE A 148 12.13 -4.13 -21.87
N PRO A 149 11.14 -4.57 -21.08
CA PRO A 149 9.79 -3.97 -21.12
C PRO A 149 9.71 -2.55 -20.57
N SER A 150 10.62 -2.19 -19.67
CA SER A 150 10.56 -0.93 -18.93
C SER A 150 11.93 -0.54 -18.36
N ALA A 151 12.19 0.77 -18.24
CA ALA A 151 13.34 1.29 -17.51
C ALA A 151 13.41 0.80 -16.04
N TRP A 152 12.27 0.46 -15.44
CA TRP A 152 12.22 -0.08 -14.07
C TRP A 152 12.95 -1.42 -13.91
N PHE A 153 13.17 -2.17 -15.00
CA PHE A 153 13.96 -3.41 -14.94
C PHE A 153 15.39 -3.14 -14.45
N PHE A 154 16.01 -2.02 -14.84
CA PHE A 154 17.35 -1.66 -14.40
C PHE A 154 17.37 -1.32 -12.90
N ILE A 155 16.35 -0.60 -12.41
CA ILE A 155 16.22 -0.24 -11.01
C ILE A 155 16.06 -1.51 -10.16
N PHE A 156 15.14 -2.40 -10.54
CA PHE A 156 14.94 -3.64 -9.80
C PHE A 156 16.13 -4.60 -9.89
N ALA A 157 16.82 -4.66 -11.03
CA ALA A 157 18.07 -5.39 -11.16
C ALA A 157 19.16 -4.86 -10.23
N TYR A 158 19.28 -3.54 -10.10
CA TYR A 158 20.21 -2.91 -9.16
C TYR A 158 19.93 -3.35 -7.72
N TYR A 159 18.68 -3.22 -7.25
CA TYR A 159 18.33 -3.63 -5.88
C TYR A 159 18.49 -5.13 -5.63
N HIS A 160 18.21 -5.96 -6.64
CA HIS A 160 18.48 -7.40 -6.59
C HIS A 160 19.97 -7.69 -6.38
N ASP A 161 20.84 -7.05 -7.17
CA ASP A 161 22.29 -7.28 -7.13
C ASP A 161 22.91 -6.71 -5.85
N GLN A 162 22.44 -5.56 -5.36
CA GLN A 162 22.83 -5.00 -4.05
C GLN A 162 22.48 -5.92 -2.88
N ASN A 163 21.40 -6.70 -3.00
CA ASN A 163 20.99 -7.68 -2.00
C ASN A 163 21.67 -9.05 -2.21
N ASN A 164 22.88 -9.08 -2.79
CA ASN A 164 23.64 -10.29 -3.11
C ASN A 164 22.86 -11.31 -3.96
N GLY A 165 22.04 -10.83 -4.90
CA GLY A 165 21.23 -11.69 -5.76
C GLY A 165 19.95 -12.20 -5.10
N LYS A 166 19.48 -11.57 -4.02
CA LYS A 166 18.18 -11.90 -3.41
C LYS A 166 17.11 -10.93 -3.88
N CYS A 167 16.15 -11.45 -4.65
CA CYS A 167 15.02 -10.68 -5.13
C CYS A 167 14.12 -10.17 -4.00
N ALA A 168 13.53 -8.98 -4.21
CA ALA A 168 12.38 -8.53 -3.45
C ALA A 168 11.31 -9.63 -3.42
N SER A 169 10.79 -9.92 -2.23
CA SER A 169 9.96 -11.11 -2.01
C SER A 169 8.47 -10.80 -2.16
N THR A 170 8.08 -9.56 -1.86
CA THR A 170 6.70 -9.11 -1.81
C THR A 170 6.48 -7.82 -2.58
N TRP A 171 5.22 -7.47 -2.83
CA TRP A 171 4.88 -6.21 -3.49
C TRP A 171 5.17 -4.99 -2.60
N LYS A 172 5.14 -5.16 -1.27
CA LYS A 172 5.58 -4.13 -0.32
C LYS A 172 7.04 -3.72 -0.56
N ASP A 173 7.89 -4.70 -0.87
CA ASP A 173 9.30 -4.45 -1.16
C ASP A 173 9.45 -3.63 -2.46
N VAL A 174 8.60 -3.90 -3.47
CA VAL A 174 8.55 -3.13 -4.73
C VAL A 174 8.12 -1.70 -4.48
N GLU A 175 7.07 -1.48 -3.68
CA GLU A 175 6.60 -0.13 -3.33
C GLU A 175 7.67 0.66 -2.57
N SER A 176 8.39 0.01 -1.65
CA SER A 176 9.52 0.63 -0.95
C SER A 176 10.68 0.99 -1.88
N ILE A 177 10.96 0.18 -2.92
CA ILE A 177 11.95 0.51 -3.95
C ILE A 177 11.51 1.71 -4.79
N ILE A 178 10.23 1.76 -5.20
CA ILE A 178 9.67 2.91 -5.93
C ILE A 178 9.78 4.17 -5.07
N GLU A 179 9.42 4.08 -3.79
CA GLU A 179 9.51 5.19 -2.84
C GLU A 179 10.95 5.68 -2.70
N THR A 180 11.89 4.78 -2.41
CA THR A 180 13.32 5.12 -2.26
C THR A 180 13.91 5.75 -3.52
N PHE A 181 13.50 5.29 -4.71
CA PHE A 181 13.97 5.86 -5.97
C PHE A 181 13.39 7.25 -6.25
N THR A 182 12.12 7.49 -5.88
CA THR A 182 11.37 8.72 -6.24
C THR A 182 11.43 9.82 -5.20
N ILE A 183 11.57 9.47 -3.91
CA ILE A 183 11.68 10.41 -2.80
C ILE A 183 13.15 10.46 -2.42
N ASN A 184 13.80 11.52 -2.89
CA ASN A 184 15.24 11.68 -2.90
C ASN A 184 15.84 11.94 -1.49
N GLU A 185 15.68 11.00 -0.54
CA GLU A 185 16.02 11.27 0.87
C GLU A 185 17.53 11.32 1.17
N ASN A 186 18.41 10.90 0.25
CA ASN A 186 19.86 11.06 0.35
C ASN A 186 20.56 10.86 -1.01
N ASP A 187 20.93 11.95 -1.67
CA ASP A 187 21.59 12.03 -2.99
C ASP A 187 22.88 11.20 -3.18
N TYR A 188 23.44 10.60 -2.13
CA TYR A 188 24.80 10.06 -2.13
C TYR A 188 24.93 8.57 -1.79
N ILE A 189 23.81 7.86 -1.54
CA ILE A 189 23.89 6.46 -1.04
C ILE A 189 23.21 5.46 -1.98
N ASN A 190 22.10 5.82 -2.63
CA ASN A 190 21.32 4.90 -3.46
C ASN A 190 21.02 5.50 -4.84
N LEU A 191 20.74 4.64 -5.82
CA LEU A 191 20.20 5.05 -7.12
C LEU A 191 18.90 5.84 -6.93
N SER A 192 18.89 7.09 -7.39
CA SER A 192 17.73 7.99 -7.29
C SER A 192 17.29 8.52 -8.66
N ILE A 193 16.07 9.05 -8.71
CA ILE A 193 15.56 9.73 -9.91
C ILE A 193 16.37 11.00 -10.23
N GLY A 194 16.93 11.68 -9.22
CA GLY A 194 17.83 12.82 -9.39
C GLY A 194 19.12 12.44 -10.11
N MET A 195 19.74 11.31 -9.74
CA MET A 195 20.91 10.77 -10.48
C MET A 195 20.59 10.47 -11.95
N CYS A 196 19.38 9.98 -12.23
CA CYS A 196 18.92 9.77 -13.60
C CYS A 196 18.74 11.11 -14.31
N ALA A 197 18.15 12.12 -13.67
CA ALA A 197 18.01 13.46 -14.23
C ALA A 197 19.37 14.06 -14.62
N ASP A 198 20.36 13.97 -13.72
CA ASP A 198 21.72 14.44 -13.96
C ASP A 198 22.39 13.70 -15.12
N MET A 199 22.24 12.37 -15.20
CA MET A 199 22.80 11.56 -16.28
C MET A 199 22.15 11.92 -17.63
N PHE A 200 20.85 12.21 -17.65
CA PHE A 200 20.12 12.60 -18.85
C PHE A 200 20.50 14.00 -19.32
N ALA A 201 20.71 14.95 -18.40
CA ALA A 201 21.13 16.31 -18.70
C ALA A 201 22.61 16.40 -19.11
N TYR A 202 23.47 15.63 -18.43
CA TYR A 202 24.92 15.64 -18.62
C TYR A 202 25.49 14.23 -18.76
N PRO A 203 25.27 13.55 -19.90
CA PRO A 203 25.78 12.20 -20.13
C PRO A 203 27.30 12.15 -19.97
N ARG A 204 27.77 11.30 -19.07
CA ARG A 204 29.18 11.18 -18.70
C ARG A 204 29.56 9.72 -18.47
N THR A 205 30.87 9.47 -18.42
CA THR A 205 31.38 8.16 -18.01
C THR A 205 31.04 7.94 -16.53
N PRO A 206 30.36 6.83 -16.18
CA PRO A 206 30.00 6.55 -14.79
C PRO A 206 31.23 6.23 -13.95
N THR A 207 31.23 6.69 -12.70
CA THR A 207 32.32 6.50 -11.73
C THR A 207 31.98 5.54 -10.60
N GLY A 208 30.69 5.25 -10.40
CA GLY A 208 30.16 4.32 -9.40
C GLY A 208 29.10 3.38 -9.98
N GLN A 209 28.60 2.45 -9.16
CA GLN A 209 27.61 1.45 -9.60
C GLN A 209 26.25 2.08 -9.91
N GLU A 210 25.83 3.05 -9.10
CA GLU A 210 24.58 3.80 -9.23
C GLU A 210 24.61 4.64 -10.51
N GLU A 211 25.71 5.38 -10.74
CA GLU A 211 25.90 6.12 -11.99
C GLU A 211 25.95 5.20 -13.20
N HIS A 212 26.52 3.99 -13.07
CA HIS A 212 26.53 2.99 -14.14
C HIS A 212 25.10 2.58 -14.50
N VAL A 213 24.25 2.27 -13.52
CA VAL A 213 22.85 1.93 -13.77
C VAL A 213 22.07 3.10 -14.36
N ALA A 214 22.28 4.33 -13.86
CA ALA A 214 21.69 5.53 -14.45
C ALA A 214 22.11 5.72 -15.92
N HIS A 215 23.39 5.44 -16.24
CA HIS A 215 23.90 5.46 -17.61
C HIS A 215 23.23 4.40 -18.50
N LEU A 216 23.02 3.18 -17.99
CA LEU A 216 22.30 2.13 -18.72
C LEU A 216 20.85 2.51 -18.99
N ILE A 217 20.15 3.15 -18.04
CA ILE A 217 18.79 3.65 -18.24
C ILE A 217 18.76 4.74 -19.32
N TRP A 218 19.71 5.67 -19.29
CA TRP A 218 19.86 6.69 -20.33
C TRP A 218 20.10 6.05 -21.72
N LEU A 219 20.99 5.07 -21.81
CA LEU A 219 21.24 4.31 -23.05
C LEU A 219 19.97 3.61 -23.53
N TYR A 220 19.24 2.95 -22.64
CA TYR A 220 17.98 2.26 -22.94
C TYR A 220 16.96 3.21 -23.58
N GLU A 221 16.69 4.37 -22.96
CA GLU A 221 15.73 5.33 -23.50
C GLU A 221 16.19 5.94 -24.82
N ARG A 222 17.49 6.21 -24.94
CA ARG A 222 18.09 6.74 -26.16
C ARG A 222 17.94 5.76 -27.34
N LEU A 223 18.26 4.48 -27.13
CA LEU A 223 18.12 3.43 -28.14
C LEU A 223 16.67 3.23 -28.55
N ARG A 224 15.75 3.23 -27.59
CA ARG A 224 14.31 3.00 -27.83
C ARG A 224 13.66 4.13 -28.62
N THR A 225 14.13 5.36 -28.45
CA THR A 225 13.58 6.56 -29.11
C THR A 225 14.30 6.93 -30.40
N ASN A 226 15.24 6.10 -30.88
CA ASN A 226 16.04 6.33 -32.10
C ASN A 226 16.66 7.74 -32.13
N ASP A 227 17.31 8.15 -31.03
CA ASP A 227 18.00 9.45 -30.91
C ASP A 227 17.11 10.70 -31.07
N GLN A 228 15.78 10.58 -31.03
CA GLN A 228 14.88 11.76 -30.96
C GLN A 228 14.96 12.49 -29.61
N PHE A 229 15.66 11.90 -28.63
CA PHE A 229 15.80 12.38 -27.25
C PHE A 229 16.84 13.52 -27.08
N GLN A 230 17.17 14.28 -28.13
CA GLN A 230 18.18 15.34 -28.04
C GLN A 230 17.60 16.68 -27.53
N ASN A 231 18.18 17.19 -26.44
CA ASN A 231 18.14 18.60 -26.00
C ASN A 231 16.78 19.22 -25.61
N THR A 232 15.96 18.50 -24.85
CA THR A 232 14.83 19.10 -24.12
C THR A 232 14.92 18.81 -22.65
N ASP A 233 14.43 19.74 -21.82
CA ASP A 233 14.24 19.56 -20.38
C ASP A 233 13.34 18.32 -20.18
N VAL A 234 13.92 17.17 -19.83
CA VAL A 234 13.19 15.90 -19.71
C VAL A 234 12.52 15.89 -18.35
N ASP A 235 11.18 15.91 -18.32
CA ASP A 235 10.45 15.62 -17.10
C ASP A 235 10.64 14.13 -16.76
N VAL A 236 11.71 13.84 -16.00
CA VAL A 236 12.09 12.48 -15.61
C VAL A 236 11.01 11.81 -14.77
N TYR A 237 10.26 12.56 -13.96
CA TYR A 237 9.16 12.01 -13.17
C TYR A 237 8.04 11.50 -14.09
N ASN A 238 7.69 12.26 -15.14
CA ASN A 238 6.74 11.79 -16.15
C ASN A 238 7.29 10.60 -16.95
N LEU A 239 8.57 10.60 -17.28
CA LEU A 239 9.21 9.47 -17.96
C LEU A 239 9.11 8.20 -17.12
N PHE A 240 9.55 8.24 -15.86
CA PHE A 240 9.51 7.07 -14.98
C PHE A 240 8.08 6.65 -14.60
N LEU A 241 7.12 7.58 -14.55
CA LEU A 241 5.71 7.23 -14.41
C LEU A 241 5.18 6.49 -15.64
N LYS A 242 5.57 6.91 -16.85
CA LYS A 242 5.24 6.21 -18.10
C LYS A 242 5.89 4.82 -18.13
N GLU A 243 7.17 4.73 -17.79
CA GLU A 243 7.88 3.45 -17.74
C GLU A 243 7.30 2.53 -16.64
N LEU A 244 6.78 3.08 -15.54
CA LEU A 244 6.09 2.30 -14.50
C LEU A 244 4.81 1.67 -15.05
N LYS A 245 4.05 2.40 -15.89
CA LYS A 245 2.88 1.85 -16.59
C LYS A 245 3.24 0.75 -17.57
N ASN A 246 4.39 0.84 -18.24
CA ASN A 246 4.87 -0.25 -19.11
C ASN A 246 5.20 -1.50 -18.28
N PHE A 247 5.89 -1.31 -17.15
CA PHE A 247 6.18 -2.38 -16.19
C PHE A 247 4.90 -3.05 -15.66
N GLU A 248 3.89 -2.26 -15.32
CA GLU A 248 2.58 -2.77 -14.88
C GLU A 248 1.86 -3.56 -15.98
N SER A 249 1.93 -3.11 -17.23
CA SER A 249 1.35 -3.85 -18.35
C SER A 249 2.03 -5.20 -18.53
N ASP A 250 3.37 -5.25 -18.45
CA ASP A 250 4.14 -6.51 -18.54
C ASP A 250 3.84 -7.45 -17.36
N PHE A 251 3.73 -6.90 -16.15
CA PHE A 251 3.36 -7.65 -14.95
C PHE A 251 1.94 -8.24 -15.06
N GLN A 252 0.98 -7.48 -15.57
CA GLN A 252 -0.38 -7.97 -15.81
C GLN A 252 -0.38 -9.12 -16.82
N GLU A 253 0.43 -9.06 -17.87
CA GLU A 253 0.56 -10.14 -18.86
C GLU A 253 1.16 -11.41 -18.25
N TYR A 254 2.17 -11.28 -17.39
CA TYR A 254 2.72 -12.41 -16.62
C TYR A 254 1.62 -13.05 -15.78
N LEU A 255 0.92 -12.25 -14.97
CA LEU A 255 -0.05 -12.76 -14.02
C LEU A 255 -1.27 -13.37 -14.74
N ALA A 256 -1.70 -12.77 -15.85
CA ALA A 256 -2.75 -13.34 -16.71
C ALA A 256 -2.35 -14.72 -17.26
N THR A 257 -1.10 -14.86 -17.72
CA THR A 257 -0.57 -16.17 -18.15
C THR A 257 -0.55 -17.17 -16.99
N ALA A 258 -0.04 -16.77 -15.82
CA ALA A 258 -0.01 -17.63 -14.64
C ALA A 258 -1.42 -18.11 -14.20
N VAL A 259 -2.42 -17.23 -14.30
CA VAL A 259 -3.83 -17.58 -14.02
C VAL A 259 -4.37 -18.57 -15.05
N ASN A 260 -4.07 -18.37 -16.33
CA ASN A 260 -4.56 -19.24 -17.41
C ASN A 260 -3.92 -20.64 -17.38
N GLU A 261 -2.64 -20.73 -17.01
CA GLU A 261 -1.91 -22.00 -16.90
C GLU A 261 -2.31 -22.77 -15.64
N ASN A 262 -2.74 -22.09 -14.58
CA ASN A 262 -3.16 -22.70 -13.32
C ASN A 262 -4.66 -23.03 -13.31
N ILE A 263 -5.06 -24.05 -14.07
CA ILE A 263 -6.45 -24.52 -14.20
C ILE A 263 -7.20 -24.65 -12.85
N PRO A 264 -6.66 -25.30 -11.79
CA PRO A 264 -7.34 -25.46 -10.51
C PRO A 264 -7.34 -24.21 -9.60
N TYR A 265 -6.74 -23.09 -10.03
CA TYR A 265 -6.63 -21.86 -9.23
C TYR A 265 -8.00 -21.37 -8.73
N ARG A 266 -9.01 -21.33 -9.61
CA ARG A 266 -10.34 -20.83 -9.27
C ARG A 266 -11.07 -21.72 -8.27
N GLU A 267 -10.99 -23.02 -8.45
CA GLU A 267 -11.61 -24.00 -7.53
C GLU A 267 -10.99 -23.90 -6.13
N ARG A 268 -9.65 -23.82 -6.05
CA ARG A 268 -8.95 -23.61 -4.76
C ARG A 268 -9.31 -22.28 -4.12
N ALA A 269 -9.47 -21.22 -4.91
CA ALA A 269 -9.89 -19.91 -4.41
C ALA A 269 -11.31 -19.93 -3.85
N ASP A 270 -12.27 -20.54 -4.57
CA ASP A 270 -13.65 -20.68 -4.09
C ASP A 270 -13.68 -21.53 -2.79
N GLN A 271 -12.93 -22.63 -2.72
CA GLN A 271 -12.83 -23.45 -1.50
C GLN A 271 -12.19 -22.69 -0.34
N LEU A 272 -11.06 -22.02 -0.55
CA LEU A 272 -10.40 -21.22 0.49
C LEU A 272 -11.30 -20.08 0.98
N PHE A 273 -11.98 -19.40 0.06
CA PHE A 273 -12.89 -18.32 0.43
C PHE A 273 -14.06 -18.85 1.26
N LYS A 274 -14.61 -20.02 0.91
CA LYS A 274 -15.62 -20.69 1.71
C LYS A 274 -15.14 -20.94 3.15
N GLU A 275 -13.94 -21.48 3.35
CA GLU A 275 -13.35 -21.67 4.68
C GLU A 275 -13.24 -20.34 5.45
N ILE A 276 -12.81 -19.25 4.80
CA ILE A 276 -12.74 -17.92 5.42
C ILE A 276 -14.14 -17.45 5.84
N THR A 277 -15.16 -17.68 5.02
CA THR A 277 -16.54 -17.28 5.33
C THR A 277 -17.11 -18.08 6.51
N GLU A 278 -16.87 -19.39 6.56
CA GLU A 278 -17.38 -20.31 7.58
C GLU A 278 -16.59 -20.27 8.90
N ALA A 279 -15.37 -19.73 8.90
CA ALA A 279 -14.58 -19.56 10.11
C ALA A 279 -15.32 -18.75 11.17
N GLN A 280 -15.29 -19.22 12.41
CA GLN A 280 -16.15 -18.75 13.49
C GLN A 280 -16.01 -17.24 13.72
N THR A 281 -17.16 -16.59 13.92
CA THR A 281 -17.24 -15.25 14.49
C THR A 281 -17.90 -15.38 15.88
N PRO A 282 -17.31 -14.86 16.97
CA PRO A 282 -17.86 -14.92 18.32
C PRO A 282 -19.24 -14.23 18.48
N ILE A 283 -19.73 -13.54 17.44
CA ILE A 283 -21.03 -12.87 17.43
C ILE A 283 -22.20 -13.88 17.31
N GLN A 284 -21.91 -15.15 17.01
CA GLN A 284 -22.92 -16.21 17.05
C GLN A 284 -23.14 -16.75 18.46
N GLU A 285 -23.85 -16.02 19.32
CA GLU A 285 -24.52 -16.63 20.48
C GLU A 285 -25.70 -15.78 20.96
N GLU A 286 -26.85 -15.94 20.26
CA GLU A 286 -28.19 -16.05 20.85
C GLU A 286 -29.17 -16.48 19.75
N SER A 287 -29.00 -17.69 19.20
CA SER A 287 -30.08 -18.35 18.46
C SER A 287 -30.47 -19.66 19.12
N PHE A 288 -31.72 -19.68 19.55
CA PHE A 288 -32.42 -20.79 20.19
C PHE A 288 -32.31 -22.07 19.37
N ALA A 289 -31.91 -23.16 20.04
CA ALA A 289 -32.03 -24.50 19.50
C ALA A 289 -33.50 -24.87 19.28
N ILE A 290 -33.93 -25.07 18.03
CA ILE A 290 -35.02 -25.99 17.68
C ILE A 290 -34.58 -26.75 16.42
N GLY A 291 -34.45 -28.07 16.57
CA GLY A 291 -33.85 -28.94 15.57
C GLY A 291 -34.69 -29.21 14.33
N SER A 292 -34.01 -29.57 13.26
CA SER A 292 -34.32 -30.74 12.43
C SER A 292 -33.19 -30.94 11.44
N VAL A 293 -32.92 -32.21 11.17
CA VAL A 293 -31.96 -32.70 10.17
C VAL A 293 -32.52 -32.41 8.76
N GLU A 294 -31.61 -32.21 7.80
CA GLU A 294 -31.80 -32.06 6.34
C GLU A 294 -31.91 -30.63 5.78
N ASN A 295 -30.77 -30.05 5.36
CA ASN A 295 -30.52 -29.54 4.00
C ASN A 295 -29.22 -28.71 3.95
N TYR A 296 -28.33 -29.06 3.01
CA TYR A 296 -27.32 -28.12 2.51
C TYR A 296 -28.04 -26.92 1.88
N ALA A 297 -27.56 -25.72 2.14
CA ALA A 297 -28.14 -24.43 1.72
C ALA A 297 -29.41 -23.99 2.45
N SER A 298 -29.25 -23.45 3.66
CA SER A 298 -30.12 -22.37 4.14
C SER A 298 -29.35 -21.47 5.11
N PHE A 299 -28.77 -20.41 4.56
CA PHE A 299 -28.44 -19.20 5.31
C PHE A 299 -29.77 -18.62 5.82
N SER A 300 -30.15 -18.95 7.05
CA SER A 300 -31.40 -18.46 7.64
C SER A 300 -31.19 -17.11 8.33
N SER A 301 -31.83 -16.09 7.74
CA SER A 301 -32.61 -15.08 8.48
C SER A 301 -31.88 -13.86 9.05
N GLY A 302 -30.93 -13.31 8.29
CA GLY A 302 -30.52 -11.90 8.31
C GLY A 302 -30.03 -11.53 6.91
N ARG A 303 -30.31 -10.33 6.39
CA ARG A 303 -29.61 -9.83 5.19
C ARG A 303 -28.18 -9.52 5.60
N ASP A 304 -27.32 -10.52 5.60
CA ASP A 304 -25.89 -10.33 5.79
C ASP A 304 -25.28 -9.99 4.43
N ASP A 305 -25.08 -8.69 4.20
CA ASP A 305 -24.44 -8.21 2.99
C ASP A 305 -22.93 -8.44 3.11
N HIS A 306 -22.42 -9.31 2.25
CA HIS A 306 -21.01 -9.61 2.18
C HIS A 306 -20.35 -8.74 1.09
N TYR A 307 -19.12 -8.28 1.35
CA TYR A 307 -18.30 -7.51 0.41
C TYR A 307 -16.87 -8.02 0.41
N VAL A 308 -16.26 -8.11 -0.77
CA VAL A 308 -14.85 -8.48 -0.90
C VAL A 308 -14.07 -7.31 -1.47
N LEU A 309 -13.04 -6.89 -0.75
CA LEU A 309 -12.02 -5.98 -1.27
C LEU A 309 -10.70 -6.72 -1.35
N SER A 310 -10.22 -6.87 -2.58
CA SER A 310 -8.96 -7.52 -2.88
C SER A 310 -7.88 -6.48 -3.13
N PHE A 311 -6.76 -6.63 -2.44
CA PHE A 311 -5.51 -5.93 -2.74
C PHE A 311 -4.75 -6.60 -3.89
N ASN A 312 -5.23 -7.76 -4.38
CA ASN A 312 -4.67 -8.45 -5.54
C ASN A 312 -5.20 -7.85 -6.83
N PHE A 313 -4.62 -8.29 -7.95
CA PHE A 313 -5.08 -7.90 -9.29
C PHE A 313 -6.03 -8.94 -9.91
N THR A 314 -6.12 -10.13 -9.30
CA THR A 314 -6.96 -11.23 -9.79
C THR A 314 -8.38 -11.16 -9.24
N ARG A 315 -9.31 -11.81 -9.96
CA ARG A 315 -10.73 -11.99 -9.57
C ARG A 315 -11.10 -13.48 -9.69
N PRO A 316 -10.62 -14.34 -8.77
CA PRO A 316 -10.79 -15.78 -8.93
C PRO A 316 -12.17 -16.29 -8.53
N LEU A 317 -12.91 -15.53 -7.71
CA LEU A 317 -14.18 -15.96 -7.13
C LEU A 317 -15.31 -15.85 -8.15
N THR A 318 -16.06 -16.94 -8.32
CA THR A 318 -17.09 -17.04 -9.38
C THR A 318 -18.50 -16.66 -8.91
N ASN A 319 -18.82 -16.96 -7.64
CA ASN A 319 -20.16 -16.74 -7.05
C ASN A 319 -20.11 -15.86 -5.78
N SER A 320 -19.10 -14.99 -5.69
CA SER A 320 -18.86 -14.20 -4.49
C SER A 320 -19.82 -13.02 -4.35
N PRO A 321 -20.05 -12.53 -3.12
CA PRO A 321 -20.50 -11.16 -2.88
C PRO A 321 -19.80 -10.09 -3.71
N THR A 322 -20.38 -8.89 -3.75
CA THR A 322 -19.83 -7.69 -4.41
C THR A 322 -18.32 -7.59 -4.20
N PHE A 323 -17.57 -7.78 -5.29
CA PHE A 323 -16.11 -7.91 -5.28
C PHE A 323 -15.47 -6.72 -5.99
N ALA A 324 -14.43 -6.13 -5.40
CA ALA A 324 -13.64 -5.10 -6.07
C ALA A 324 -12.14 -5.22 -5.75
N ASN A 325 -11.30 -4.81 -6.70
CA ASN A 325 -9.84 -4.72 -6.52
C ASN A 325 -9.46 -3.28 -6.22
N ILE A 326 -8.65 -3.07 -5.18
CA ILE A 326 -8.23 -1.72 -4.75
C ILE A 326 -7.25 -1.09 -5.72
N HIS A 327 -6.34 -1.88 -6.28
CA HIS A 327 -5.24 -1.41 -7.13
C HIS A 327 -5.45 -1.73 -8.61
N GLY A 328 -6.71 -1.80 -9.04
CA GLY A 328 -7.09 -2.23 -10.39
C GLY A 328 -7.09 -3.75 -10.57
N SER A 329 -7.56 -4.21 -11.73
CA SER A 329 -7.77 -5.62 -12.02
C SER A 329 -7.14 -6.04 -13.35
N LEU A 330 -6.80 -7.33 -13.47
CA LEU A 330 -6.37 -7.93 -14.74
C LEU A 330 -7.45 -7.87 -15.82
N GLN A 331 -8.73 -7.93 -15.42
CA GLN A 331 -9.87 -7.89 -16.33
C GLN A 331 -9.98 -6.53 -17.02
N ASP A 332 -9.82 -5.45 -16.26
CA ASP A 332 -9.94 -4.08 -16.72
C ASP A 332 -8.62 -3.51 -17.27
N LYS A 333 -7.53 -4.28 -17.15
CA LYS A 333 -6.16 -3.93 -17.57
C LYS A 333 -5.69 -2.59 -16.98
N ASN A 334 -6.09 -2.32 -15.75
CA ASN A 334 -5.82 -1.06 -15.05
C ASN A 334 -5.05 -1.28 -13.73
N ALA A 335 -4.41 -2.46 -13.56
CA ALA A 335 -3.60 -2.73 -12.38
C ALA A 335 -2.45 -1.74 -12.26
N PHE A 336 -2.18 -1.27 -11.04
CA PHE A 336 -1.11 -0.32 -10.78
C PHE A 336 -0.39 -0.54 -9.45
N PHE A 337 0.88 -0.14 -9.41
CA PHE A 337 1.67 -0.01 -8.19
C PHE A 337 1.67 1.43 -7.70
N GLY A 338 1.83 1.64 -6.40
CA GLY A 338 1.98 3.00 -5.90
C GLY A 338 2.56 3.03 -4.51
N ILE A 339 3.20 4.15 -4.19
CA ILE A 339 3.78 4.39 -2.88
C ILE A 339 2.73 4.90 -1.90
N GLY A 340 3.08 4.88 -0.61
CA GLY A 340 2.27 5.48 0.45
C GLY A 340 2.08 7.00 0.28
N GLY A 341 1.32 7.61 1.19
CA GLY A 341 1.13 9.06 1.17
C GLY A 341 2.44 9.80 1.52
N THR A 342 2.68 10.94 0.86
CA THR A 342 3.90 11.74 1.05
C THR A 342 3.84 12.70 2.24
N SER A 343 2.82 12.58 3.11
CA SER A 343 2.55 13.52 4.20
C SER A 343 3.64 13.59 5.28
N GLN A 344 4.63 12.70 5.24
CA GLN A 344 5.78 12.68 6.14
C GLN A 344 6.96 13.52 5.63
N TYR A 345 6.96 13.88 4.36
CA TYR A 345 8.06 14.57 3.70
C TYR A 345 7.66 16.04 3.49
N THR A 346 7.55 16.83 4.57
CA THR A 346 6.90 18.16 4.53
C THR A 346 7.81 19.33 4.11
N GLU A 347 9.06 19.11 3.72
CA GLU A 347 10.04 20.20 3.60
C GLU A 347 10.90 20.19 2.33
N ASP A 348 10.59 19.38 1.30
CA ASP A 348 11.43 19.26 0.09
C ASP A 348 10.76 19.76 -1.21
N ASP A 349 11.54 20.40 -2.08
CA ASP A 349 11.08 21.05 -3.32
C ASP A 349 10.67 20.03 -4.42
N ASP A 350 11.13 18.77 -4.32
CA ASP A 350 10.83 17.67 -5.26
C ASP A 350 9.54 16.90 -4.91
N LEU A 351 9.02 17.10 -3.70
CA LEU A 351 7.79 16.48 -3.20
C LEU A 351 6.58 16.60 -4.15
N PRO A 352 6.34 17.74 -4.85
CA PRO A 352 5.20 17.88 -5.75
C PRO A 352 5.22 16.87 -6.91
N ASN A 353 6.39 16.38 -7.32
CA ASN A 353 6.51 15.47 -8.45
C ASN A 353 6.41 14.00 -8.03
N ALA A 354 6.91 13.63 -6.84
CA ALA A 354 6.77 12.28 -6.30
C ALA A 354 5.31 11.89 -6.00
N VAL A 355 4.43 12.88 -5.74
CA VAL A 355 2.97 12.67 -5.54
C VAL A 355 2.33 11.86 -6.68
N ARG A 356 2.86 11.97 -7.90
CA ARG A 356 2.37 11.23 -9.09
C ARG A 356 2.47 9.71 -8.95
N PHE A 357 3.34 9.21 -8.08
CA PHE A 357 3.56 7.79 -7.83
C PHE A 357 2.70 7.26 -6.68
N THR A 358 2.01 8.12 -5.93
CA THR A 358 1.22 7.72 -4.76
C THR A 358 -0.02 6.93 -5.16
N LYS A 359 -0.41 5.95 -4.34
CA LYS A 359 -1.66 5.19 -4.56
C LYS A 359 -2.89 6.10 -4.68
N ALA A 360 -2.93 7.20 -3.93
CA ALA A 360 -4.02 8.16 -3.95
C ALA A 360 -4.16 8.86 -5.32
N GLU A 361 -3.08 9.46 -5.83
CA GLU A 361 -3.09 10.18 -7.12
C GLU A 361 -3.37 9.23 -8.30
N ARG A 362 -2.80 8.02 -8.24
CA ARG A 362 -3.01 7.00 -9.26
C ARG A 362 -4.43 6.45 -9.26
N SER A 363 -5.01 6.23 -8.09
CA SER A 363 -6.42 5.86 -7.96
C SER A 363 -7.35 6.96 -8.47
N LEU A 364 -7.03 8.24 -8.18
CA LEU A 364 -7.81 9.37 -8.69
C LEU A 364 -7.77 9.43 -10.22
N SER A 365 -6.60 9.23 -10.81
CA SER A 365 -6.42 9.17 -12.26
C SER A 365 -7.29 8.09 -12.90
N LEU A 366 -7.44 6.93 -12.26
CA LEU A 366 -8.35 5.87 -12.73
C LEU A 366 -9.82 6.26 -12.58
N GLY A 367 -10.21 6.87 -11.46
CA GLY A 367 -11.58 7.34 -11.24
C GLY A 367 -12.05 8.35 -12.30
N VAL A 368 -11.15 9.25 -12.73
CA VAL A 368 -11.42 10.20 -13.82
C VAL A 368 -11.68 9.49 -15.16
N THR A 369 -11.04 8.33 -15.40
CA THR A 369 -11.27 7.53 -16.62
C THR A 369 -12.55 6.68 -16.58
N GLY A 370 -13.24 6.61 -15.43
CA GLY A 370 -14.50 5.86 -15.26
C GLY A 370 -14.33 4.34 -15.25
N THR A 371 -13.12 3.83 -15.01
CA THR A 371 -12.79 2.41 -15.16
C THR A 371 -12.93 1.58 -13.87
N ASN A 372 -13.41 2.16 -12.76
CA ASN A 372 -13.46 1.49 -11.45
C ASN A 372 -14.85 1.43 -10.80
N THR A 373 -15.87 1.06 -11.60
CA THR A 373 -17.28 1.07 -11.18
C THR A 373 -17.59 0.11 -10.03
N ASP A 374 -16.90 -1.04 -9.96
CA ASP A 374 -17.12 -2.05 -8.92
C ASP A 374 -16.63 -1.54 -7.56
N LEU A 375 -15.44 -0.94 -7.52
CA LEU A 375 -14.87 -0.36 -6.31
C LEU A 375 -15.73 0.79 -5.78
N ASP A 376 -16.18 1.68 -6.66
CA ASP A 376 -17.11 2.75 -6.30
C ASP A 376 -18.42 2.19 -5.74
N SER A 377 -18.91 1.07 -6.29
CA SER A 377 -20.12 0.40 -5.80
C SER A 377 -19.93 -0.17 -4.39
N VAL A 378 -18.81 -0.86 -4.15
CA VAL A 378 -18.46 -1.41 -2.83
C VAL A 378 -18.27 -0.30 -1.81
N PHE A 379 -17.52 0.76 -2.14
CA PHE A 379 -17.33 1.90 -1.22
C PHE A 379 -18.64 2.62 -0.92
N ARG A 380 -19.50 2.88 -1.91
CA ARG A 380 -20.83 3.47 -1.67
C ARG A 380 -21.67 2.57 -0.78
N ALA A 381 -21.64 1.26 -1.01
CA ALA A 381 -22.36 0.32 -0.18
C ALA A 381 -21.82 0.35 1.26
N LEU A 382 -20.51 0.21 1.47
CA LEU A 382 -19.87 0.26 2.79
C LEU A 382 -20.06 1.60 3.52
N GLN A 383 -20.23 2.71 2.80
CA GLN A 383 -20.45 4.04 3.38
C GLN A 383 -21.92 4.32 3.77
N SER A 384 -22.88 3.45 3.43
CA SER A 384 -24.29 3.72 3.76
C SER A 384 -24.49 3.96 5.27
N PRO A 385 -25.27 4.99 5.66
CA PRO A 385 -25.48 5.35 7.07
C PRO A 385 -26.44 4.39 7.79
N GLU A 386 -27.15 3.54 7.05
CA GLU A 386 -28.21 2.67 7.56
C GLU A 386 -27.69 1.29 8.03
N GLU A 387 -26.41 0.96 7.79
CA GLU A 387 -25.86 -0.38 8.01
C GLU A 387 -24.46 -0.31 8.65
N ASN A 388 -24.27 -1.07 9.72
CA ASN A 388 -23.02 -1.11 10.47
C ASN A 388 -22.09 -2.20 9.93
N LEU A 389 -20.83 -1.82 9.65
CA LEU A 389 -19.78 -2.77 9.30
C LEU A 389 -19.34 -3.50 10.59
N ARG A 390 -19.86 -4.71 10.82
CA ARG A 390 -19.66 -5.44 12.07
C ARG A 390 -18.53 -6.45 12.01
N VAL A 391 -18.23 -7.01 10.85
CA VAL A 391 -17.24 -8.07 10.72
C VAL A 391 -16.24 -7.68 9.63
N ILE A 392 -14.95 -7.73 9.96
CA ILE A 392 -13.86 -7.60 8.99
C ILE A 392 -12.98 -8.84 9.09
N LYS A 393 -12.89 -9.60 8.00
CA LYS A 393 -12.06 -10.81 7.90
C LYS A 393 -10.89 -10.55 6.95
N PHE A 394 -9.68 -10.83 7.40
CA PHE A 394 -8.43 -10.61 6.68
C PHE A 394 -7.82 -11.95 6.28
N PHE A 395 -7.31 -12.05 5.06
CA PHE A 395 -6.50 -13.19 4.63
C PHE A 395 -5.36 -12.75 3.71
N GLY A 396 -4.13 -13.09 4.07
CA GLY A 396 -2.97 -12.96 3.19
C GLY A 396 -2.53 -11.51 2.87
N LEU A 397 -2.95 -10.51 3.65
CA LEU A 397 -2.42 -9.15 3.55
C LEU A 397 -1.06 -9.05 4.25
N SER A 398 -0.16 -8.25 3.68
CA SER A 398 1.12 -7.89 4.31
C SER A 398 0.95 -6.92 5.49
N LEU A 399 -0.19 -6.23 5.57
CA LEU A 399 -0.52 -5.20 6.57
C LEU A 399 0.57 -4.10 6.66
N GLY A 400 1.11 -3.69 5.50
CA GLY A 400 2.14 -2.66 5.42
C GLY A 400 1.61 -1.23 5.57
N GLU A 401 2.51 -0.27 5.84
CA GLU A 401 2.17 1.15 6.01
C GLU A 401 1.49 1.77 4.77
N ALA A 402 1.86 1.34 3.56
CA ALA A 402 1.26 1.86 2.32
C ALA A 402 -0.25 1.54 2.20
N ASP A 403 -0.71 0.47 2.86
CA ASP A 403 -2.12 0.04 2.82
C ASP A 403 -2.94 0.59 4.00
N TYR A 404 -2.25 1.13 5.01
CA TYR A 404 -2.87 1.66 6.23
C TYR A 404 -4.00 2.67 5.97
N PRO A 405 -3.89 3.64 5.02
CA PRO A 405 -4.98 4.57 4.74
C PRO A 405 -6.31 3.89 4.36
N TYR A 406 -6.26 2.78 3.62
CA TYR A 406 -7.45 1.99 3.28
C TYR A 406 -8.01 1.29 4.52
N LEU A 407 -7.13 0.64 5.31
CA LEU A 407 -7.53 -0.09 6.51
C LEU A 407 -8.14 0.83 7.57
N LYS A 408 -7.55 2.01 7.75
CA LYS A 408 -8.03 3.03 8.69
C LYS A 408 -9.49 3.41 8.42
N GLN A 409 -9.87 3.59 7.16
CA GLN A 409 -11.25 3.93 6.80
C GLN A 409 -12.25 2.86 7.26
N PHE A 410 -11.90 1.58 7.11
CA PHE A 410 -12.76 0.47 7.55
C PHE A 410 -12.80 0.35 9.08
N PHE A 411 -11.68 0.59 9.76
CA PHE A 411 -11.63 0.65 11.22
C PHE A 411 -12.47 1.79 11.80
N ASP A 412 -12.38 2.98 11.20
CA ASP A 412 -13.20 4.13 11.59
C ASP A 412 -14.70 3.83 11.40
N LYS A 413 -15.08 3.21 10.28
CA LYS A 413 -16.47 2.85 9.99
C LYS A 413 -17.01 1.71 10.85
N SER A 414 -16.13 0.80 11.28
CA SER A 414 -16.50 -0.31 12.16
C SER A 414 -16.41 0.05 13.64
N HIS A 415 -16.02 1.28 13.99
CA HIS A 415 -15.99 1.76 15.37
C HIS A 415 -15.23 0.83 16.33
N ILE A 416 -14.11 0.24 15.90
CA ILE A 416 -13.40 -0.80 16.68
C ILE A 416 -12.88 -0.32 18.05
N THR A 417 -12.76 0.99 18.26
CA THR A 417 -12.35 1.63 19.53
C THR A 417 -13.53 2.12 20.39
N ASP A 418 -14.75 2.10 19.87
CA ASP A 418 -15.94 2.54 20.60
C ASP A 418 -16.51 1.38 21.43
N THR A 419 -16.21 1.37 22.72
CA THR A 419 -16.72 0.35 23.66
C THR A 419 -18.11 0.67 24.19
N ASP A 420 -18.60 1.89 23.98
CA ASP A 420 -19.76 2.44 24.69
C ASP A 420 -21.04 2.41 23.85
N SER A 421 -20.92 2.34 22.52
CA SER A 421 -22.07 2.33 21.60
C SER A 421 -22.82 0.99 21.50
N GLY A 422 -22.27 -0.09 22.05
CA GLY A 422 -22.86 -1.43 21.95
C GLY A 422 -22.78 -2.06 20.55
N VAL A 423 -22.14 -1.38 19.59
CA VAL A 423 -21.83 -1.91 18.25
C VAL A 423 -20.41 -2.46 18.27
N ASN A 424 -20.29 -3.72 18.68
CA ASN A 424 -18.98 -4.38 18.79
C ASN A 424 -18.60 -5.03 17.46
N SER A 425 -17.67 -4.41 16.74
CA SER A 425 -17.11 -5.01 15.53
C SER A 425 -16.06 -6.06 15.84
N PHE A 426 -16.03 -7.10 15.02
CA PHE A 426 -15.12 -8.23 15.12
C PHE A 426 -14.09 -8.20 13.98
N LEU A 427 -12.83 -8.45 14.34
CA LEU A 427 -11.72 -8.61 13.42
C LEU A 427 -11.26 -10.08 13.42
N GLY A 428 -11.28 -10.74 12.26
CA GLY A 428 -10.74 -12.09 12.09
C GLY A 428 -9.53 -12.07 11.17
N PHE A 429 -8.37 -12.51 11.65
CA PHE A 429 -7.17 -12.68 10.83
C PHE A 429 -6.92 -14.17 10.59
N TYR A 430 -7.00 -14.58 9.33
CA TYR A 430 -6.91 -15.97 8.94
C TYR A 430 -5.66 -16.22 8.11
N TYR A 431 -5.04 -17.37 8.31
CA TYR A 431 -3.82 -17.80 7.62
C TYR A 431 -3.85 -19.30 7.36
N THR A 432 -2.95 -19.78 6.50
CA THR A 432 -2.80 -21.21 6.20
C THR A 432 -1.50 -21.77 6.75
N LYS A 433 -1.44 -23.09 6.88
CA LYS A 433 -0.25 -23.80 7.34
C LYS A 433 0.97 -23.44 6.49
N GLY A 434 2.08 -23.12 7.16
CA GLY A 434 3.33 -22.71 6.51
C GLY A 434 3.52 -21.19 6.37
N GLN A 435 2.51 -20.39 6.72
CA GLN A 435 2.70 -18.94 6.92
C GLN A 435 3.31 -18.68 8.31
N ALA A 436 4.20 -17.69 8.39
CA ALA A 436 4.88 -17.33 9.64
C ALA A 436 3.90 -16.61 10.58
N ARG A 437 3.22 -17.39 11.44
CA ARG A 437 2.26 -16.88 12.43
C ARG A 437 2.84 -15.73 13.25
N ASP A 438 4.08 -15.83 13.68
CA ASP A 438 4.74 -14.82 14.51
C ASP A 438 4.93 -13.48 13.77
N GLU A 439 5.27 -13.53 12.48
CA GLU A 439 5.35 -12.35 11.62
C GLU A 439 3.98 -11.71 11.43
N LEU A 440 2.94 -12.51 11.17
CA LEU A 440 1.57 -12.03 11.05
C LEU A 440 1.10 -11.35 12.36
N VAL A 441 1.31 -11.99 13.51
CA VAL A 441 0.97 -11.44 14.82
C VAL A 441 1.70 -10.12 15.08
N HIS A 442 2.98 -10.04 14.70
CA HIS A 442 3.74 -8.80 14.80
C HIS A 442 3.16 -7.69 13.92
N SER A 443 2.84 -7.99 12.65
CA SER A 443 2.23 -7.03 11.72
C SER A 443 0.85 -6.55 12.19
N ILE A 444 0.01 -7.45 12.73
CA ILE A 444 -1.29 -7.10 13.32
C ILE A 444 -1.11 -6.13 14.50
N ASN A 445 -0.16 -6.42 15.40
CA ASN A 445 0.11 -5.56 16.55
C ASN A 445 0.58 -4.17 16.11
N SER A 446 1.50 -4.09 15.16
CA SER A 446 1.99 -2.81 14.60
C SER A 446 0.86 -2.00 13.95
N LEU A 447 0.00 -2.64 13.15
CA LEU A 447 -1.18 -2.01 12.54
C LEU A 447 -2.14 -1.43 13.60
N LEU A 448 -2.47 -2.21 14.63
CA LEU A 448 -3.40 -1.77 15.67
C LEU A 448 -2.78 -0.69 16.57
N GLN A 449 -1.46 -0.70 16.80
CA GLN A 449 -0.73 0.36 17.49
C GLN A 449 -0.72 1.66 16.69
N ARG A 450 -0.50 1.58 15.37
CA ARG A 450 -0.57 2.72 14.46
C ARG A 450 -1.96 3.36 14.51
N TYR A 451 -3.02 2.55 14.44
CA TYR A 451 -4.40 3.01 14.52
C TYR A 451 -4.77 3.62 15.88
N SER A 452 -4.37 2.98 16.98
CA SER A 452 -4.51 3.49 18.35
C SER A 452 -3.82 4.84 18.54
N SER A 453 -2.65 5.03 17.93
CA SER A 453 -1.93 6.30 17.97
C SER A 453 -2.64 7.41 17.20
N ASP A 454 -3.18 7.10 16.02
CA ASP A 454 -3.92 8.07 15.18
C ASP A 454 -5.26 8.51 15.78
N THR A 455 -5.98 7.58 16.40
CA THR A 455 -7.27 7.88 17.04
C THR A 455 -7.13 8.49 18.43
N GLY A 456 -5.93 8.43 19.02
CA GLY A 456 -5.68 8.82 20.39
C GLY A 456 -6.23 7.84 21.44
N HIS A 457 -6.88 6.74 21.01
CA HIS A 457 -7.40 5.70 21.90
C HIS A 457 -6.26 4.87 22.46
N LYS A 458 -5.93 5.02 23.75
CA LYS A 458 -4.78 4.38 24.40
C LYS A 458 -5.22 3.39 25.49
N PRO A 459 -5.70 2.21 25.13
CA PRO A 459 -6.16 1.24 26.11
C PRO A 459 -5.00 0.58 26.86
N ILE A 460 -5.29 0.13 28.07
CA ILE A 460 -4.30 -0.49 28.95
C ILE A 460 -3.79 -1.79 28.32
N GLY A 461 -2.52 -1.82 27.94
CA GLY A 461 -1.89 -2.97 27.29
C GLY A 461 -2.11 -3.05 25.77
N GLY A 462 -2.63 -1.98 25.14
CA GLY A 462 -2.76 -1.85 23.69
C GLY A 462 -4.06 -2.39 23.10
N LEU A 463 -4.44 -1.87 21.93
CA LEU A 463 -5.73 -2.16 21.28
C LEU A 463 -5.90 -3.65 20.95
N MET A 464 -4.83 -4.32 20.54
CA MET A 464 -4.86 -5.76 20.28
C MET A 464 -5.33 -6.56 21.51
N ARG A 465 -4.80 -6.24 22.70
CA ARG A 465 -5.13 -6.93 23.94
C ARG A 465 -6.57 -6.64 24.37
N GLU A 466 -7.04 -5.42 24.19
CA GLU A 466 -8.44 -5.05 24.45
C GLU A 466 -9.39 -5.87 23.57
N LEU A 467 -9.13 -5.94 22.26
CA LEU A 467 -9.95 -6.70 21.33
C LEU A 467 -9.94 -8.21 21.66
N GLN A 468 -8.79 -8.77 22.06
CA GLN A 468 -8.72 -10.17 22.50
C GLN A 468 -9.54 -10.42 23.77
N ASN A 469 -9.36 -9.58 24.80
CA ASN A 469 -10.06 -9.74 26.08
C ASN A 469 -11.58 -9.58 25.94
N THR A 470 -12.02 -8.82 24.95
CA THR A 470 -13.44 -8.58 24.66
C THR A 470 -14.02 -9.56 23.64
N GLY A 471 -13.24 -10.56 23.18
CA GLY A 471 -13.71 -11.54 22.18
C GLY A 471 -13.95 -10.95 20.79
N ARG A 472 -13.35 -9.79 20.48
CA ARG A 472 -13.50 -9.04 19.22
C ARG A 472 -12.35 -9.24 18.23
N LEU A 473 -11.36 -10.08 18.57
CA LEU A 473 -10.24 -10.43 17.71
C LEU A 473 -10.02 -11.94 17.68
N ALA A 474 -9.99 -12.52 16.47
CA ALA A 474 -9.50 -13.88 16.24
C ALA A 474 -8.26 -13.88 15.33
N ILE A 475 -7.32 -14.79 15.61
CA ILE A 475 -6.15 -15.05 14.78
C ILE A 475 -6.03 -16.57 14.63
N GLU A 476 -6.46 -17.10 13.48
CA GLU A 476 -6.75 -18.53 13.32
C GLU A 476 -6.10 -19.13 12.06
N GLU A 477 -5.59 -20.36 12.20
CA GLU A 477 -5.09 -21.16 11.09
C GLU A 477 -6.26 -21.92 10.46
N LEU A 478 -6.49 -21.73 9.16
CA LEU A 478 -7.47 -22.49 8.40
C LEU A 478 -6.87 -23.83 7.96
N GLN A 479 -7.61 -24.91 8.24
CA GLN A 479 -7.27 -26.26 7.80
C GLN A 479 -7.77 -26.46 6.36
N VAL A 480 -7.05 -25.91 5.40
CA VAL A 480 -7.36 -26.16 3.98
C VAL A 480 -6.87 -27.57 3.65
N ALA A 481 -7.77 -28.42 3.15
CA ALA A 481 -7.37 -29.72 2.61
C ALA A 481 -6.43 -29.50 1.41
N CYS A 482 -5.13 -29.65 1.64
CA CYS A 482 -4.16 -29.75 0.54
C CYS A 482 -4.22 -31.18 0.02
N ASP A 483 -4.79 -31.37 -1.17
CA ASP A 483 -4.59 -32.59 -1.96
C ASP A 483 -3.17 -32.63 -2.55
#